data_AF-A0A318ZK03-F1
#
_entry.id   AF-A0A318ZK03-F1
#
_cell.length_a   1.000
_cell.length_b   1.000
_cell.length_c   1.000
_cell.angle_alpha   90.00
_cell.angle_beta   90.00
_cell.angle_gamma   90.00
#
_symmetry.space_group_name_H-M   'P 1'
#
loop_
_entity.id
_entity.type
_entity.pdbx_description
1 polymer ?
#
loop_
_entity_poly.entity_id
_entity_poly.type
_entity_poly.pdbx_seq_one_letter_code
_entity_poly.pdbx_strand_id
1 'polypeptide(L)'
;MTAANQGETRYRHIGEVIQLQMYHHYKYQRATKHLRDLYEAYRAGSLEDAEKAICRIKVINSRIRELNEENRLSIEFGIIDYGSFLYGWEGRQGTAYMKRGLEDLCRRKRYVKGWSCLPPQHDFRYFEEPISYPGQHQPVIWDILSPWLQVLWNLHKNCLHQPFIGDCELQILDYAKNGGFSVHCDRIRHHYHALRTLFVALKEMAFFLKRWQMRQDAAFSACEYGIRREEMRRVCEFEGLPIAWIPDKIAIEGQGYTKVRISG
;
A
#
# COMPACT_ATOMS: atom_id res chain seq x y z
N MET A 1 -43.21 -16.20 -18.82
CA MET A 1 -41.82 -16.49 -19.23
C MET A 1 -40.81 -15.86 -18.26
N THR A 2 -40.92 -16.10 -16.94
CA THR A 2 -40.24 -15.24 -15.93
C THR A 2 -39.84 -15.98 -14.64
N ALA A 3 -39.30 -17.20 -14.77
CA ALA A 3 -38.68 -17.91 -13.64
C ALA A 3 -37.35 -18.58 -14.04
N ALA A 4 -37.26 -19.11 -15.26
CA ALA A 4 -36.04 -19.77 -15.78
C ALA A 4 -34.83 -18.81 -15.89
N ASN A 5 -35.03 -17.57 -16.37
CA ASN A 5 -33.94 -16.58 -16.52
C ASN A 5 -33.34 -16.10 -15.19
N GLN A 6 -34.11 -16.08 -14.10
CA GLN A 6 -33.58 -15.68 -12.79
C GLN A 6 -32.72 -16.79 -12.16
N GLY A 7 -33.05 -18.07 -12.42
CA GLY A 7 -32.25 -19.21 -12.04
C GLY A 7 -30.87 -19.20 -12.70
N GLU A 8 -30.82 -19.13 -14.03
CA GLU A 8 -29.55 -19.15 -14.79
C GLU A 8 -28.60 -18.00 -14.44
N THR A 9 -29.13 -16.79 -14.23
CA THR A 9 -28.33 -15.63 -13.82
C THR A 9 -27.73 -15.83 -12.42
N ARG A 10 -28.50 -16.45 -11.50
CA ARG A 10 -28.06 -16.75 -10.14
C ARG A 10 -27.04 -17.89 -10.10
N TYR A 11 -27.20 -18.94 -10.92
CA TYR A 11 -26.24 -20.04 -11.03
C TYR A 11 -24.94 -19.63 -11.72
N ARG A 12 -24.98 -18.75 -12.73
CA ARG A 12 -23.76 -18.14 -13.32
C ARG A 12 -22.98 -17.32 -12.29
N HIS A 13 -23.66 -16.44 -11.56
CA HIS A 13 -23.02 -15.62 -10.52
C HIS A 13 -22.44 -16.47 -9.37
N ILE A 14 -23.06 -17.60 -9.01
CA ILE A 14 -22.51 -18.53 -8.01
C ILE A 14 -21.29 -19.27 -8.56
N GLY A 15 -21.32 -19.71 -9.83
CA GLY A 15 -20.18 -20.34 -10.50
C GLY A 15 -18.96 -19.42 -10.62
N GLU A 16 -19.17 -18.16 -10.97
CA GLU A 16 -18.12 -17.13 -11.09
C GLU A 16 -17.47 -16.83 -9.72
N VAL A 17 -18.25 -16.75 -8.65
CA VAL A 17 -17.72 -16.52 -7.28
C VAL A 17 -16.92 -17.72 -6.77
N ILE A 18 -17.37 -18.96 -7.03
CA ILE A 18 -16.66 -20.19 -6.63
C ILE A 18 -15.33 -20.32 -7.39
N GLN A 19 -15.32 -20.03 -8.70
CA GLN A 19 -14.11 -20.08 -9.52
C GLN A 19 -13.07 -19.04 -9.07
N LEU A 20 -13.50 -17.84 -8.70
CA LEU A 20 -12.63 -16.78 -8.20
C LEU A 20 -11.98 -17.15 -6.84
N GLN A 21 -12.75 -17.75 -5.94
CA GLN A 21 -12.26 -18.20 -4.64
C GLN A 21 -11.23 -19.35 -4.77
N MET A 22 -11.52 -20.34 -5.62
CA MET A 22 -10.58 -21.42 -5.91
C MET A 22 -9.28 -20.89 -6.55
N TYR A 23 -9.42 -19.88 -7.41
CA TYR A 23 -8.30 -19.23 -8.04
C TYR A 23 -7.37 -18.52 -7.04
N HIS A 24 -7.91 -17.68 -6.15
CA HIS A 24 -7.11 -17.03 -5.10
C HIS A 24 -6.46 -18.05 -4.16
N HIS A 25 -7.20 -19.12 -3.79
CA HIS A 25 -6.67 -20.15 -2.91
C HIS A 25 -5.41 -20.82 -3.50
N TYR A 26 -5.47 -21.22 -4.78
CA TYR A 26 -4.33 -21.81 -5.47
C TYR A 26 -3.14 -20.84 -5.59
N LYS A 27 -3.40 -19.56 -5.84
CA LYS A 27 -2.35 -18.54 -5.93
C LYS A 27 -1.71 -18.26 -4.58
N TYR A 28 -2.50 -18.16 -3.52
CA TYR A 28 -2.01 -17.96 -2.17
C TYR A 28 -1.21 -19.16 -1.68
N GLN A 29 -1.59 -20.40 -2.02
CA GLN A 29 -0.76 -21.59 -1.76
C GLN A 29 0.65 -21.48 -2.31
N ARG A 30 0.78 -21.13 -3.59
CA ARG A 30 2.11 -20.98 -4.23
C ARG A 30 2.89 -19.81 -3.65
N ALA A 31 2.21 -18.71 -3.37
CA ALA A 31 2.84 -17.51 -2.84
C ALA A 31 3.28 -17.65 -1.38
N THR A 32 2.58 -18.44 -0.54
CA THR A 32 3.01 -18.69 0.85
C THR A 32 4.43 -19.22 0.92
N LYS A 33 4.79 -20.16 0.04
CA LYS A 33 6.15 -20.71 -0.02
C LYS A 33 7.15 -19.57 -0.30
N HIS A 34 6.91 -18.80 -1.35
CA HIS A 34 7.84 -17.75 -1.75
C HIS A 34 7.90 -16.57 -0.76
N LEU A 35 6.82 -16.27 -0.05
CA LEU A 35 6.84 -15.30 1.05
C LEU A 35 7.67 -15.82 2.24
N ARG A 36 7.62 -17.12 2.53
CA ARG A 36 8.50 -17.74 3.53
C ARG A 36 9.95 -17.69 3.08
N ASP A 37 10.24 -18.12 1.85
CA ASP A 37 11.59 -18.08 1.26
C ASP A 37 12.16 -16.65 1.33
N LEU A 38 11.33 -15.65 1.01
CA LEU A 38 11.70 -14.23 1.09
C LEU A 38 12.01 -13.78 2.53
N TYR A 39 11.17 -14.16 3.50
CA TYR A 39 11.41 -13.85 4.91
C TYR A 39 12.73 -14.46 5.41
N GLU A 40 12.98 -15.73 5.10
CA GLU A 40 14.20 -16.44 5.49
C GLU A 40 15.44 -15.82 4.85
N ALA A 41 15.39 -15.50 3.56
CA ALA A 41 16.46 -14.81 2.85
C ALA A 41 16.75 -13.43 3.47
N TYR A 42 15.70 -12.67 3.79
CA TYR A 42 15.82 -11.38 4.46
C TYR A 42 16.46 -11.50 5.84
N ARG A 43 16.05 -12.48 6.65
CA ARG A 43 16.63 -12.75 7.97
C ARG A 43 18.09 -13.19 7.91
N ALA A 44 18.47 -13.90 6.85
CA ALA A 44 19.84 -14.33 6.59
C ALA A 44 20.71 -13.26 5.92
N GLY A 45 20.13 -12.14 5.44
CA GLY A 45 20.84 -11.14 4.64
C GLY A 45 21.24 -11.61 3.23
N SER A 46 20.59 -12.66 2.71
CA SER A 46 20.86 -13.21 1.38
C SER A 46 20.08 -12.44 0.31
N LEU A 47 20.74 -11.49 -0.35
CA LEU A 47 20.13 -10.71 -1.44
C LEU A 47 19.72 -11.58 -2.63
N GLU A 48 20.56 -12.56 -3.00
CA GLU A 48 20.30 -13.45 -4.14
C GLU A 48 19.03 -14.29 -3.92
N ASP A 49 18.85 -14.85 -2.73
CA ASP A 49 17.67 -15.67 -2.42
C ASP A 49 16.41 -14.82 -2.30
N ALA A 50 16.54 -13.59 -1.77
CA ALA A 50 15.45 -12.63 -1.74
C ALA A 50 15.00 -12.26 -3.16
N GLU A 51 15.94 -11.98 -4.06
CA GLU A 51 15.65 -11.70 -5.47
C GLU A 51 14.97 -12.88 -6.17
N LYS A 52 15.45 -14.10 -5.96
CA LYS A 52 14.80 -15.32 -6.48
C LYS A 52 13.35 -15.42 -6.00
N ALA A 53 13.10 -15.24 -4.71
CA ALA A 53 11.75 -15.30 -4.15
C ALA A 53 10.85 -14.19 -4.72
N ILE A 54 11.35 -12.96 -4.83
CA ILE A 54 10.66 -11.83 -5.45
C ILE A 54 10.30 -12.15 -6.92
N CYS A 55 11.23 -12.68 -7.70
CA CYS A 55 10.99 -13.08 -9.09
C CYS A 55 9.86 -14.11 -9.19
N ARG A 56 9.81 -15.11 -8.29
CA ARG A 56 8.72 -16.09 -8.27
C ARG A 56 7.36 -15.45 -7.95
N ILE A 57 7.31 -14.52 -6.98
CA ILE A 57 6.09 -13.78 -6.65
C ILE A 57 5.66 -12.89 -7.83
N LYS A 58 6.61 -12.21 -8.51
CA LYS A 58 6.33 -11.41 -9.71
C LYS A 58 5.72 -12.26 -10.83
N VAL A 59 6.24 -13.46 -11.09
CA VAL A 59 5.67 -14.38 -12.08
C VAL A 59 4.23 -14.78 -11.71
N ILE A 60 3.97 -15.06 -10.44
CA ILE A 60 2.61 -15.33 -9.95
C ILE A 60 1.71 -14.12 -10.22
N ASN A 61 2.16 -12.91 -9.87
CA ASN A 61 1.42 -11.67 -10.07
C ASN A 61 1.17 -11.35 -11.56
N SER A 62 2.13 -11.59 -12.45
CA SER A 62 1.93 -11.42 -13.89
C SER A 62 0.82 -12.32 -14.40
N ARG A 63 0.81 -13.60 -14.00
CA ARG A 63 -0.27 -14.52 -14.37
C ARG A 63 -1.62 -14.12 -13.73
N ILE A 64 -1.61 -13.49 -12.56
CA ILE A 64 -2.82 -12.93 -11.95
C ILE A 64 -3.37 -11.79 -12.80
N ARG A 65 -2.52 -10.87 -13.23
CA ARG A 65 -2.92 -9.75 -14.11
C ARG A 65 -3.52 -10.24 -15.41
N GLU A 66 -2.86 -11.17 -16.10
CA GLU A 66 -3.36 -11.77 -17.35
C GLU A 66 -4.77 -12.36 -17.15
N LEU A 67 -4.95 -13.17 -16.10
CA LEU A 67 -6.24 -13.79 -15.83
C LEU A 67 -7.32 -12.78 -15.41
N ASN A 68 -6.95 -11.73 -14.67
CA ASN A 68 -7.87 -10.65 -14.35
C ASN A 68 -8.35 -9.96 -15.63
N GLU A 69 -7.43 -9.68 -16.56
CA GLU A 69 -7.75 -9.08 -17.85
C GLU A 69 -8.66 -10.00 -18.69
N GLU A 70 -8.33 -11.30 -18.80
CA GLU A 70 -9.14 -12.31 -19.48
C GLU A 70 -10.59 -12.37 -18.92
N ASN A 71 -10.77 -12.11 -17.62
CA ASN A 71 -12.05 -12.18 -16.92
C ASN A 71 -12.70 -10.81 -16.64
N ARG A 72 -12.18 -9.72 -17.24
CA ARG A 72 -12.69 -8.34 -17.05
C ARG A 72 -12.74 -7.88 -15.59
N LEU A 73 -11.79 -8.34 -14.79
CA LEU A 73 -11.57 -7.88 -13.41
C LEU A 73 -10.53 -6.75 -13.40
N SER A 74 -10.46 -6.02 -12.29
CA SER A 74 -9.37 -5.07 -12.08
C SER A 74 -8.02 -5.79 -12.18
N ILE A 75 -7.07 -5.23 -12.93
CA ILE A 75 -5.73 -5.79 -13.11
C ILE A 75 -5.06 -6.06 -11.76
N GLU A 76 -5.28 -5.18 -10.78
CA GLU A 76 -4.69 -5.25 -9.44
C GLU A 76 -5.42 -6.21 -8.49
N PHE A 77 -6.50 -6.85 -8.93
CA PHE A 77 -7.29 -7.74 -8.09
C PHE A 77 -6.52 -9.00 -7.68
N GLY A 78 -6.33 -9.21 -6.37
CA GLY A 78 -5.65 -10.39 -5.83
C GLY A 78 -4.14 -10.44 -6.05
N ILE A 79 -3.52 -9.35 -6.50
CA ILE A 79 -2.07 -9.24 -6.59
C ILE A 79 -1.45 -9.31 -5.20
N ILE A 80 -0.29 -9.98 -5.13
CA ILE A 80 0.45 -10.18 -3.89
C ILE A 80 1.45 -9.04 -3.72
N ASP A 81 1.18 -8.18 -2.74
CA ASP A 81 2.06 -7.07 -2.39
C ASP A 81 3.17 -7.49 -1.44
N TYR A 82 4.19 -8.17 -1.98
CA TYR A 82 5.37 -8.57 -1.21
C TYR A 82 6.16 -7.37 -0.66
N GLY A 83 6.01 -6.18 -1.27
CA GLY A 83 6.70 -4.96 -0.83
C GLY A 83 6.23 -4.48 0.54
N SER A 84 4.92 -4.56 0.81
CA SER A 84 4.37 -4.25 2.13
C SER A 84 4.80 -5.26 3.21
N PHE A 85 4.96 -6.53 2.85
CA PHE A 85 5.51 -7.54 3.76
C PHE A 85 6.97 -7.24 4.12
N LEU A 86 7.80 -6.92 3.12
CA LEU A 86 9.19 -6.52 3.34
C LEU A 86 9.29 -5.30 4.26
N TYR A 87 8.47 -4.26 4.02
CA TYR A 87 8.41 -3.09 4.90
C TYR A 87 8.04 -3.47 6.34
N GLY A 88 7.04 -4.33 6.51
CA GLY A 88 6.65 -4.84 7.82
C GLY A 88 7.80 -5.55 8.54
N TRP A 89 8.59 -6.36 7.82
CA TRP A 89 9.73 -7.10 8.36
C TRP A 89 10.97 -6.25 8.63
N GLU A 90 11.16 -5.17 7.86
CA GLU A 90 12.19 -4.14 8.06
C GLU A 90 11.98 -3.31 9.33
N GLY A 91 10.76 -3.32 9.86
CA GLY A 91 10.37 -2.48 10.99
C GLY A 91 11.29 -2.66 12.20
N ARG A 92 11.94 -1.57 12.63
CA ARG A 92 12.68 -1.45 13.92
C ARG A 92 11.77 -1.54 15.15
N GLN A 93 10.51 -1.88 14.96
CA GLN A 93 9.49 -1.98 15.99
C GLN A 93 9.49 -3.40 16.57
N GLY A 94 9.12 -3.54 17.85
CA GLY A 94 9.09 -4.85 18.51
C GLY A 94 8.20 -5.88 17.78
N THR A 95 8.48 -7.16 17.97
CA THR A 95 7.80 -8.28 17.28
C THR A 95 6.27 -8.27 17.41
N ALA A 96 5.75 -7.80 18.55
CA ALA A 96 4.31 -7.67 18.78
C ALA A 96 3.63 -6.65 17.84
N TYR A 97 4.30 -5.52 17.56
CA TYR A 97 3.84 -4.54 16.57
C TYR A 97 3.75 -5.17 15.20
N MET A 98 4.85 -5.82 14.80
CA MET A 98 4.99 -6.40 13.46
C MET A 98 3.89 -7.43 13.20
N LYS A 99 3.63 -8.32 14.16
CA LYS A 99 2.55 -9.30 14.07
C LYS A 99 1.19 -8.63 13.89
N ARG A 100 0.87 -7.61 14.70
CA ARG A 100 -0.41 -6.89 14.59
C ARG A 100 -0.56 -6.17 13.26
N GLY A 101 0.50 -5.48 12.79
CA GLY A 101 0.49 -4.79 11.51
C GLY A 101 0.29 -5.75 10.33
N LEU A 102 0.94 -6.92 10.37
CA LEU A 102 0.76 -7.96 9.36
C LEU A 102 -0.63 -8.61 9.40
N GLU A 103 -1.21 -8.82 10.59
CA GLU A 103 -2.61 -9.26 10.74
C GLU A 103 -3.56 -8.25 10.11
N ASP A 104 -3.39 -6.96 10.40
CA ASP A 104 -4.22 -5.90 9.85
C ASP A 104 -4.05 -5.77 8.32
N LEU A 105 -2.82 -5.86 7.81
CA LEU A 105 -2.56 -5.90 6.37
C LEU A 105 -3.27 -7.08 5.71
N CYS A 106 -3.10 -8.30 6.25
CA CYS A 106 -3.72 -9.50 5.70
C CYS A 106 -5.24 -9.41 5.74
N ARG A 107 -5.81 -8.86 6.82
CA ARG A 107 -7.25 -8.66 6.94
C ARG A 107 -7.77 -7.67 5.89
N ARG A 108 -7.11 -6.49 5.73
CA ARG A 108 -7.49 -5.47 4.74
C ARG A 108 -7.38 -5.97 3.29
N LYS A 109 -6.32 -6.72 2.99
CA LYS A 109 -6.06 -7.26 1.65
C LYS A 109 -6.74 -8.59 1.37
N ARG A 110 -7.46 -9.16 2.35
CA ARG A 110 -8.07 -10.49 2.27
C ARG A 110 -7.03 -11.57 1.89
N TYR A 111 -5.84 -11.46 2.48
CA TYR A 111 -4.85 -12.53 2.45
C TYR A 111 -5.17 -13.61 3.47
N VAL A 112 -4.54 -14.77 3.32
CA VAL A 112 -4.69 -15.89 4.24
C VAL A 112 -4.01 -15.60 5.58
N LYS A 113 -4.58 -16.11 6.67
CA LYS A 113 -4.12 -15.89 8.05
C LYS A 113 -2.67 -16.30 8.25
N GLY A 114 -2.21 -17.36 7.58
CA GLY A 114 -0.82 -17.80 7.70
C GLY A 114 0.21 -16.77 7.26
N TRP A 115 -0.16 -15.78 6.43
CA TRP A 115 0.76 -14.73 5.98
C TRP A 115 1.03 -13.67 7.04
N SER A 116 0.18 -13.57 8.07
CA SER A 116 0.44 -12.65 9.18
C SER A 116 1.42 -13.22 10.22
N CYS A 117 1.87 -14.46 10.03
CA CYS A 117 2.84 -15.12 10.89
C CYS A 117 4.29 -14.79 10.48
N LEU A 118 5.22 -14.93 11.44
CA LEU A 118 6.65 -14.82 11.22
C LEU A 118 7.32 -16.11 11.72
N PRO A 119 7.84 -16.97 10.85
CA PRO A 119 7.74 -16.91 9.38
C PRO A 119 6.30 -17.14 8.88
N PRO A 120 5.99 -16.76 7.61
CA PRO A 120 4.71 -17.08 6.98
C PRO A 120 4.40 -18.59 7.00
N GLN A 121 3.19 -18.97 7.40
CA GLN A 121 2.76 -20.36 7.61
C GLN A 121 1.74 -20.84 6.56
N HIS A 122 1.64 -22.16 6.41
CA HIS A 122 0.61 -22.80 5.58
C HIS A 122 -0.72 -22.87 6.33
N ASP A 123 -1.31 -21.71 6.63
CA ASP A 123 -2.68 -21.58 7.10
C ASP A 123 -3.49 -20.80 6.07
N PHE A 124 -4.31 -21.51 5.29
CA PHE A 124 -5.11 -20.94 4.21
C PHE A 124 -6.49 -20.46 4.65
N ARG A 125 -6.76 -20.45 5.96
CA ARG A 125 -7.98 -19.83 6.49
C ARG A 125 -7.91 -18.33 6.30
N TYR A 126 -9.04 -17.73 5.96
CA TYR A 126 -9.19 -16.28 6.00
C TYR A 126 -9.63 -15.85 7.40
N PHE A 127 -9.52 -14.55 7.69
CA PHE A 127 -10.09 -14.00 8.91
C PHE A 127 -11.63 -14.07 8.85
N GLU A 128 -12.26 -14.47 9.96
CA GLU A 128 -13.70 -14.79 10.02
C GLU A 128 -14.61 -13.57 9.86
N GLU A 129 -14.11 -12.37 10.16
CA GLU A 129 -14.83 -11.13 9.94
C GLU A 129 -14.58 -10.60 8.53
N PRO A 130 -15.62 -10.44 7.69
CA PRO A 130 -15.49 -9.57 6.54
C PRO A 130 -15.23 -8.16 7.09
N ILE A 131 -14.03 -7.62 6.86
CA ILE A 131 -13.93 -6.17 6.85
C ILE A 131 -14.88 -5.73 5.74
N SER A 132 -15.86 -4.91 6.11
CA SER A 132 -16.66 -4.09 5.22
C SER A 132 -15.79 -3.63 4.04
N TYR A 133 -16.33 -3.64 2.82
CA TYR A 133 -15.62 -3.39 1.56
C TYR A 133 -14.40 -2.45 1.68
N PRO A 134 -13.29 -2.68 0.93
CA PRO A 134 -12.19 -1.72 0.90
C PRO A 134 -12.75 -0.33 0.49
N GLY A 135 -12.88 0.56 1.48
CA GLY A 135 -13.56 1.86 1.37
C GLY A 135 -14.68 2.14 2.38
N GLN A 136 -15.28 1.14 3.03
CA GLN A 136 -16.43 1.37 3.92
C GLN A 136 -16.07 1.87 5.32
N HIS A 137 -14.84 1.67 5.79
CA HIS A 137 -14.32 2.36 6.98
C HIS A 137 -12.81 2.54 6.83
N GLN A 138 -12.38 3.51 6.01
CA GLN A 138 -11.16 4.21 6.43
C GLN A 138 -11.46 4.78 7.83
N PRO A 139 -10.59 4.62 8.83
CA PRO A 139 -10.87 5.21 10.12
C PRO A 139 -11.00 6.73 9.90
N VAL A 140 -12.08 7.31 10.45
CA VAL A 140 -12.52 8.72 10.31
C VAL A 140 -11.37 9.74 10.47
N ILE A 141 -10.32 9.34 11.18
CA ILE A 141 -9.04 10.04 11.35
C ILE A 141 -8.36 10.44 10.03
N TRP A 142 -8.32 9.54 9.04
CA TRP A 142 -7.59 9.79 7.80
C TRP A 142 -8.33 10.77 6.90
N ASP A 143 -9.66 10.76 6.92
CA ASP A 143 -10.45 11.75 6.19
C ASP A 143 -10.16 13.17 6.72
N ILE A 144 -10.03 13.33 8.03
CA ILE A 144 -9.69 14.61 8.68
C ILE A 144 -8.28 15.06 8.32
N LEU A 145 -7.32 14.14 8.27
CA LEU A 145 -5.91 14.47 8.01
C LEU A 145 -5.60 14.65 6.52
N SER A 146 -6.43 14.13 5.61
CA SER A 146 -6.20 14.21 4.16
C SER A 146 -5.98 15.65 3.66
N PRO A 147 -6.83 16.65 3.99
CA PRO A 147 -6.61 18.03 3.55
C PRO A 147 -5.30 18.63 4.09
N TRP A 148 -4.97 18.34 5.35
CA TRP A 148 -3.73 18.83 5.97
C TRP A 148 -2.49 18.27 5.29
N LEU A 149 -2.53 17.00 4.91
CA LEU A 149 -1.46 16.35 4.17
C LEU A 149 -1.27 16.94 2.77
N GLN A 150 -2.38 17.27 2.09
CA GLN A 150 -2.31 17.97 0.81
C GLN A 150 -1.72 19.37 0.94
N VAL A 151 -2.07 20.11 2.00
CA VAL A 151 -1.45 21.41 2.30
C VAL A 151 0.05 21.26 2.54
N LEU A 152 0.46 20.32 3.40
CA LEU A 152 1.88 20.06 3.68
C LEU A 152 2.65 19.68 2.42
N TRP A 153 2.08 18.81 1.58
CA TRP A 153 2.69 18.47 0.30
C TRP A 153 2.92 19.71 -0.58
N ASN A 154 1.92 20.58 -0.70
CA ASN A 154 2.05 21.82 -1.46
C ASN A 154 3.10 22.76 -0.86
N LEU A 155 3.19 22.87 0.47
CA LEU A 155 4.21 23.68 1.13
C LEU A 155 5.63 23.15 0.86
N HIS A 156 5.83 21.83 1.00
CA HIS A 156 7.10 21.16 0.69
C HIS A 156 7.49 21.35 -0.78
N LYS A 157 6.56 21.08 -1.70
CA LYS A 157 6.77 21.22 -3.15
C LYS A 157 7.19 22.63 -3.54
N ASN A 158 6.57 23.65 -2.96
CA ASN A 158 6.87 25.05 -3.26
C ASN A 158 8.02 25.64 -2.43
N CYS A 159 8.63 24.86 -1.52
CA CYS A 159 9.73 25.28 -0.66
C CYS A 159 9.44 26.57 0.16
N LEU A 160 8.19 26.73 0.59
CA LEU A 160 7.79 27.91 1.36
C LEU A 160 8.24 27.78 2.82
N HIS A 161 8.89 28.82 3.36
CA HIS A 161 9.26 29.01 4.77
C HIS A 161 9.41 27.73 5.63
N GLN A 162 10.57 27.07 5.58
CA GLN A 162 10.83 25.79 6.27
C GLN A 162 10.44 25.74 7.76
N PRO A 163 10.64 26.80 8.57
CA PRO A 163 10.18 26.79 9.97
C PRO A 163 8.66 26.60 10.11
N PHE A 164 7.87 27.23 9.22
CA PHE A 164 6.42 27.14 9.26
C PHE A 164 5.94 25.73 8.90
N ILE A 165 6.60 25.08 7.93
CA ILE A 165 6.32 23.67 7.60
C ILE A 165 6.54 22.78 8.81
N GLY A 166 7.66 22.97 9.53
CA GLY A 166 7.97 22.22 10.75
C GLY A 166 6.90 22.40 11.83
N ASP A 167 6.41 23.62 12.03
CA ASP A 167 5.35 23.89 13.00
C ASP A 167 4.03 23.20 12.62
N CYS A 168 3.64 23.24 11.33
CA CYS A 168 2.46 22.52 10.84
C CYS A 168 2.59 21.00 11.03
N GLU A 169 3.75 20.42 10.71
CA GLU A 169 4.02 19.00 10.94
C GLU A 169 3.89 18.63 12.42
N LEU A 170 4.46 19.44 13.31
CA LEU A 170 4.40 19.23 14.75
C LEU A 170 2.96 19.27 15.28
N GLN A 171 2.13 20.21 14.81
CA GLN A 171 0.73 20.30 15.22
C GLN A 171 -0.08 19.06 14.81
N ILE A 172 0.12 18.56 13.58
CA ILE A 172 -0.59 17.37 13.10
C ILE A 172 -0.12 16.11 13.85
N LEU A 173 1.19 16.01 14.10
CA LEU A 173 1.75 14.93 14.91
C LEU A 173 1.22 14.97 16.35
N ASP A 174 1.15 16.15 16.96
CA ASP A 174 0.63 16.34 18.31
C ASP A 174 -0.85 15.97 18.40
N TYR A 175 -1.65 16.37 17.41
CA TYR A 175 -3.06 15.97 17.29
C TYR A 175 -3.23 14.45 17.18
N ALA A 176 -2.40 13.78 16.37
CA ALA A 176 -2.39 12.32 16.27
C ALA A 176 -1.92 11.63 17.57
N LYS A 177 -0.94 12.22 18.27
CA LYS A 177 -0.35 11.66 19.49
C LYS A 177 -1.25 11.79 20.70
N ASN A 178 -1.89 12.95 20.88
CA ASN A 178 -2.67 13.30 22.06
C ASN A 178 -4.12 12.82 21.98
N GLY A 179 -4.43 11.98 20.99
CA GLY A 179 -5.69 11.27 20.96
C GLY A 179 -6.88 12.18 20.68
N GLY A 180 -6.79 13.07 19.68
CA GLY A 180 -7.96 13.73 19.07
C GLY A 180 -9.05 12.79 18.51
N PHE A 181 -8.97 11.50 18.88
CA PHE A 181 -9.68 10.33 18.37
C PHE A 181 -10.06 9.32 19.47
N SER A 182 -9.86 9.62 20.77
CA SER A 182 -10.32 8.72 21.85
C SER A 182 -11.86 8.68 21.80
N VAL A 183 -12.52 7.55 21.50
CA VAL A 183 -12.79 6.40 22.37
C VAL A 183 -12.74 5.04 21.60
N HIS A 184 -12.41 5.05 20.29
CA HIS A 184 -12.61 3.87 19.42
C HIS A 184 -11.36 3.32 18.72
N CYS A 185 -10.17 3.83 19.01
CA CYS A 185 -8.96 3.49 18.25
C CYS A 185 -7.73 3.26 19.15
N ASP A 186 -7.67 2.13 19.83
CA ASP A 186 -6.43 1.58 20.44
C ASP A 186 -5.30 1.34 19.40
N ARG A 187 -5.57 1.56 18.11
CA ARG A 187 -4.68 1.39 16.96
C ARG A 187 -3.73 2.59 16.70
N ILE A 188 -3.90 3.73 17.37
CA ILE A 188 -3.26 5.00 17.00
C ILE A 188 -1.76 5.09 17.33
N ARG A 189 -1.25 4.31 18.29
CA ARG A 189 0.20 4.34 18.63
C ARG A 189 1.11 4.01 17.46
N HIS A 190 0.61 3.24 16.48
CA HIS A 190 1.35 2.81 15.29
C HIS A 190 1.24 3.84 14.15
N HIS A 191 0.08 4.48 14.07
CA HIS A 191 -0.22 5.53 13.11
C HIS A 191 0.60 6.82 13.30
N TYR A 192 1.02 7.16 14.53
CA TYR A 192 1.95 8.28 14.76
C TYR A 192 3.29 8.06 14.06
N HIS A 193 3.85 6.85 14.14
CA HIS A 193 5.10 6.51 13.47
C HIS A 193 4.92 6.51 11.94
N ALA A 194 3.85 5.91 11.44
CA ALA A 194 3.50 5.91 10.02
C ALA A 194 3.40 7.34 9.47
N LEU A 195 2.71 8.23 10.17
CA LEU A 195 2.53 9.63 9.81
C LEU A 195 3.85 10.41 9.84
N ARG A 196 4.72 10.15 10.83
CA ARG A 196 6.07 10.73 10.86
C ARG A 196 6.91 10.25 9.67
N THR A 197 6.87 8.95 9.34
CA THR A 197 7.54 8.41 8.16
C THR A 197 7.00 9.04 6.88
N LEU A 198 5.69 9.28 6.80
CA LEU A 198 5.04 9.95 5.69
C LEU A 198 5.61 11.36 5.46
N PHE A 199 5.76 12.16 6.52
CA PHE A 199 6.30 13.52 6.42
C PHE A 199 7.74 13.55 5.90
N VAL A 200 8.59 12.66 6.43
CA VAL A 200 9.97 12.52 5.96
C VAL A 200 10.00 12.16 4.48
N ALA A 201 9.17 11.21 4.05
CA ALA A 201 9.07 10.80 2.65
C ALA A 201 8.58 11.95 1.74
N LEU A 202 7.55 12.71 2.15
CA LEU A 202 7.04 13.85 1.39
C LEU A 202 8.11 14.93 1.19
N LYS A 203 8.89 15.24 2.24
CA LYS A 203 9.99 16.20 2.17
C LYS A 203 11.07 15.76 1.17
N GLU A 204 11.46 14.49 1.21
CA GLU A 204 12.45 13.95 0.28
C GLU A 204 11.94 13.91 -1.16
N MET A 205 10.67 13.52 -1.36
CA MET A 205 10.03 13.56 -2.68
C MET A 205 10.02 14.97 -3.26
N ALA A 206 9.69 15.99 -2.46
CA ALA A 206 9.75 17.39 -2.88
C ALA A 206 11.18 17.82 -3.26
N PHE A 207 12.19 17.35 -2.52
CA PHE A 207 13.60 17.58 -2.86
C PHE A 207 13.98 16.97 -4.23
N PHE A 208 13.61 15.72 -4.50
CA PHE A 208 13.86 15.08 -5.80
C PHE A 208 13.17 15.81 -6.95
N LEU A 209 11.91 16.23 -6.77
CA LEU A 209 11.19 17.02 -7.77
C LEU A 209 11.87 18.35 -8.09
N LYS A 210 12.33 19.07 -7.05
CA LYS A 210 13.02 20.34 -7.24
C LYS A 210 14.36 20.16 -7.95
N ARG A 211 15.11 19.12 -7.60
CA ARG A 211 16.37 18.79 -8.27
C ARG A 211 16.16 18.46 -9.75
N TRP A 212 15.11 17.69 -10.07
CA TRP A 212 14.69 17.42 -11.44
C TRP A 212 14.34 18.70 -12.21
N GLN A 213 13.59 19.62 -11.60
CA GLN A 213 13.25 20.92 -12.22
C GLN A 213 14.49 21.79 -12.48
N MET A 214 15.49 21.73 -11.59
CA MET A 214 16.69 22.58 -11.67
C MET A 214 17.80 22.01 -12.55
N ARG A 215 17.93 20.69 -12.65
CA ARG A 215 19.05 20.04 -13.35
C ARG A 215 18.49 19.18 -14.47
N GLN A 216 18.85 19.52 -15.71
CA GLN A 216 18.45 18.86 -16.95
C GLN A 216 18.80 17.35 -17.06
N ASP A 217 19.29 16.71 -16.00
CA ASP A 217 19.44 15.25 -15.91
C ASP A 217 18.13 14.61 -15.44
N ALA A 218 17.13 14.71 -16.33
CA ALA A 218 15.75 14.36 -16.06
C ALA A 218 15.55 12.86 -15.76
N ALA A 219 16.41 11.99 -16.29
CA ALA A 219 16.27 10.54 -16.20
C ALA A 219 16.59 10.01 -14.79
N PHE A 220 17.69 10.47 -14.19
CA PHE A 220 18.12 10.01 -12.87
C PHE A 220 17.12 10.42 -11.78
N SER A 221 16.67 11.68 -11.77
CA SER A 221 15.73 12.16 -10.76
C SER A 221 14.32 11.58 -10.89
N ALA A 222 13.87 11.21 -12.10
CA ALA A 222 12.61 10.49 -12.27
C ALA A 222 12.68 9.06 -11.72
N CYS A 223 13.82 8.38 -11.88
CA CYS A 223 14.06 7.06 -11.31
C CYS A 223 14.07 7.11 -9.77
N GLU A 224 14.85 8.02 -9.16
CA GLU A 224 14.89 8.19 -7.70
C GLU A 224 13.52 8.55 -7.12
N TYR A 225 12.79 9.44 -7.78
CA TYR A 225 11.42 9.77 -7.38
C TYR A 225 10.50 8.54 -7.43
N GLY A 226 10.61 7.73 -8.49
CA GLY A 226 9.86 6.48 -8.63
C GLY A 226 10.15 5.48 -7.51
N ILE A 227 11.43 5.34 -7.12
CA ILE A 227 11.85 4.51 -5.98
C ILE A 227 11.22 5.02 -4.69
N ARG A 228 11.35 6.32 -4.39
CA ARG A 228 10.83 6.89 -3.14
C ARG A 228 9.31 6.85 -3.06
N ARG A 229 8.63 7.05 -4.19
CA ARG A 229 7.18 6.91 -4.32
C ARG A 229 6.73 5.48 -4.02
N GLU A 230 7.44 4.48 -4.55
CA GLU A 230 7.12 3.06 -4.29
C GLU A 230 7.37 2.67 -2.83
N GLU A 231 8.42 3.19 -2.20
CA GLU A 231 8.64 3.01 -0.76
C GLU A 231 7.49 3.60 0.07
N MET A 232 7.06 4.83 -0.25
CA MET A 232 5.92 5.48 0.40
C MET A 232 4.62 4.68 0.18
N ARG A 233 4.42 4.10 -1.00
CA ARG A 233 3.30 3.21 -1.29
C ARG A 233 3.26 2.01 -0.36
N ARG A 234 4.40 1.35 -0.15
CA ARG A 234 4.50 0.18 0.74
C ARG A 234 4.17 0.56 2.19
N VAL A 235 4.67 1.71 2.67
CA VAL A 235 4.36 2.26 4.00
C VAL A 235 2.85 2.49 4.13
N CYS A 236 2.26 3.25 3.20
CA CYS A 236 0.83 3.56 3.23
C CYS A 236 -0.01 2.29 3.24
N GLU A 237 0.33 1.33 2.39
CA GLU A 237 -0.40 0.06 2.30
C GLU A 237 -0.30 -0.77 3.59
N PHE A 238 0.90 -0.89 4.16
CA PHE A 238 1.14 -1.63 5.40
C PHE A 238 0.44 -0.99 6.60
N GLU A 239 0.47 0.35 6.68
CA GLU A 239 -0.10 1.11 7.80
C GLU A 239 -1.59 1.43 7.62
N GLY A 240 -2.16 1.11 6.45
CA GLY A 240 -3.56 1.40 6.13
C GLY A 240 -3.84 2.89 5.91
N LEU A 241 -2.82 3.64 5.46
CA LEU A 241 -2.97 5.02 5.03
C LEU A 241 -3.52 5.06 3.59
N PRO A 242 -4.32 6.08 3.24
CA PRO A 242 -4.81 6.27 1.88
C PRO A 242 -3.66 6.40 0.86
N ILE A 243 -3.65 5.53 -0.14
CA ILE A 243 -2.67 5.54 -1.24
C ILE A 243 -2.76 6.86 -2.05
N ALA A 244 -3.94 7.48 -2.09
CA ALA A 244 -4.17 8.78 -2.73
C ALA A 244 -3.33 9.93 -2.13
N TRP A 245 -2.71 9.73 -0.96
CA TRP A 245 -1.78 10.71 -0.38
C TRP A 245 -0.39 10.68 -1.00
N ILE A 246 -0.07 9.61 -1.70
CA ILE A 246 1.19 9.49 -2.40
C ILE A 246 1.10 10.39 -3.62
N PRO A 247 1.94 11.43 -3.73
CA PRO A 247 1.89 12.32 -4.88
C PRO A 247 2.00 11.51 -6.17
N ASP A 248 1.09 11.77 -7.09
CA ASP A 248 1.00 11.01 -8.32
C ASP A 248 2.19 11.26 -9.25
N LYS A 249 2.31 10.45 -10.31
CA LYS A 249 3.41 10.57 -11.27
C LYS A 249 3.64 12.04 -11.64
N ILE A 250 4.91 12.43 -11.71
CA ILE A 250 5.33 13.66 -12.39
C ILE A 250 4.73 13.55 -13.79
N ALA A 251 3.71 14.37 -14.10
CA ALA A 251 3.29 14.53 -15.47
C ALA A 251 4.49 15.12 -16.21
N ILE A 252 5.15 14.29 -17.03
CA ILE A 252 6.14 14.75 -18.00
C ILE A 252 5.33 15.44 -19.10
N GLU A 253 5.04 16.73 -18.92
CA GLU A 253 4.71 17.55 -20.07
C GLU A 253 6.02 17.83 -20.80
N GLY A 254 6.12 17.28 -22.01
CA GLY A 254 7.18 17.56 -22.94
C GLY A 254 7.31 19.06 -23.19
N GLN A 255 8.54 19.48 -23.47
CA GLN A 255 8.93 20.85 -23.79
C GLN A 255 7.90 21.57 -24.67
N GLY A 256 7.33 22.66 -24.16
CA GLY A 256 6.48 23.57 -24.94
C GLY A 256 5.35 24.19 -24.12
N TYR A 257 5.59 25.39 -23.60
CA TYR A 257 4.63 26.36 -23.05
C TYR A 257 3.14 25.96 -23.13
N THR A 258 2.60 25.24 -22.15
CA THR A 258 1.14 25.19 -21.97
C THR A 258 0.77 25.07 -20.50
N LYS A 259 -0.33 25.72 -20.14
CA LYS A 259 -0.81 25.97 -18.79
C LYS A 259 -1.10 24.68 -18.01
N VAL A 260 -0.67 24.69 -16.75
CA VAL A 260 -0.94 23.67 -15.74
C VAL A 260 -2.45 23.51 -15.52
N ARG A 261 -2.96 22.29 -15.73
CA ARG A 261 -4.22 21.84 -15.12
C ARG A 261 -3.90 20.68 -14.19
N ILE A 262 -4.06 20.90 -12.89
CA ILE A 262 -4.04 19.85 -11.88
C ILE A 262 -5.41 19.17 -11.95
N SER A 263 -5.45 17.93 -12.42
CA SER A 263 -6.56 17.03 -12.08
C SER A 263 -6.31 16.51 -10.67
N GLY A 264 -7.17 16.93 -9.73
CA GLY A 264 -7.23 16.39 -8.37
C GLY A 264 -7.94 15.06 -8.31
#